data_AF-A0A5D0XT42-F1
#
_entry.id   AF-A0A5D0XT42-F1
#
_cell.length_a   1.000
_cell.length_b   1.000
_cell.length_c   1.000
_cell.angle_alpha   90.00
_cell.angle_beta   90.00
_cell.angle_gamma   90.00
#
_symmetry.space_group_name_H-M   'P 1'
#
loop_
_entity.id
_entity.type
_entity.pdbx_description
1 polymer ?
#
loop_
_entity_poly.entity_id
_entity_poly.type
_entity_poly.pdbx_seq_one_letter_code
_entity_poly.pdbx_strand_id
1 'polypeptide(L)'
;MRTASENLPDTTTREELAALVAAVLAVDLPPIVRAGHPVLRRRAQNVAGRLDDATLARLVTTLRAAMHAAPGVGLAAPQLGIPLRLAVLEDSGVRDVDIATARSRTPLPFTVVVDPSYEPTDDRLEAFYEGCLSVPGYQAVVERHRSITATYTAPDGTMVRTVLEGWPARIFQHETDHLDGRLYLDRAILRSLTADGERDRWNQPSIDAARRGLGF
;
A
#
# COMPACT_ATOMS: atom_id res chain seq x y z
N MET A 1 -33.59 13.34 19.11
CA MET A 1 -33.07 14.60 19.68
C MET A 1 -31.68 14.82 19.08
N ARG A 2 -31.59 15.74 18.10
CA ARG A 2 -30.43 16.22 17.31
C ARG A 2 -29.54 15.15 16.64
N THR A 3 -29.80 14.72 15.39
CA THR A 3 -29.47 15.36 14.09
C THR A 3 -28.01 15.77 13.93
N ALA A 4 -27.26 14.97 13.16
CA ALA A 4 -26.37 15.40 12.08
C ALA A 4 -25.54 14.18 11.63
N SER A 5 -26.08 13.38 10.71
CA SER A 5 -25.22 12.77 9.69
C SER A 5 -24.82 13.92 8.76
N GLU A 6 -24.04 14.85 9.28
CA GLU A 6 -23.28 15.77 8.45
C GLU A 6 -22.28 14.88 7.73
N ASN A 7 -22.61 14.54 6.48
CA ASN A 7 -21.62 14.06 5.53
C ASN A 7 -20.49 15.08 5.58
N LEU A 8 -19.38 14.71 6.24
CA LEU A 8 -18.12 15.40 6.08
C LEU A 8 -17.91 15.54 4.58
N PRO A 9 -17.56 16.74 4.07
CA PRO A 9 -17.36 16.91 2.64
C PRO A 9 -16.37 15.84 2.16
N ASP A 10 -16.84 14.97 1.28
CA ASP A 10 -16.17 13.74 0.83
C ASP A 10 -14.91 14.03 -0.02
N THR A 11 -14.56 15.30 -0.14
CA THR A 11 -13.58 15.80 -1.09
C THR A 11 -12.79 16.92 -0.45
N THR A 12 -11.49 16.68 -0.20
CA THR A 12 -10.53 17.74 0.11
C THR A 12 -10.52 18.73 -1.05
N THR A 13 -10.71 20.01 -0.76
CA THR A 13 -10.70 21.06 -1.78
C THR A 13 -9.33 21.16 -2.46
N ARG A 14 -9.26 21.80 -3.63
CA ARG A 14 -7.98 21.98 -4.35
C ARG A 14 -6.98 22.79 -3.54
N GLU A 15 -7.44 23.79 -2.78
CA GLU A 15 -6.60 24.63 -1.93
C GLU A 15 -6.05 23.84 -0.73
N GLU A 16 -6.90 23.10 -0.01
CA GLU A 16 -6.47 22.22 1.07
C GLU A 16 -5.49 21.15 0.58
N LEU A 17 -5.74 20.55 -0.59
CA LEU A 17 -4.84 19.58 -1.18
C LEU A 17 -3.47 20.21 -1.52
N ALA A 18 -3.47 21.40 -2.13
CA ALA A 18 -2.24 22.12 -2.43
C ALA A 18 -1.45 22.43 -1.15
N ALA A 19 -2.13 22.83 -0.07
CA ALA A 19 -1.51 23.08 1.22
C ALA A 19 -0.89 21.81 1.84
N LEU A 20 -1.60 20.67 1.79
CA LEU A 20 -1.09 19.39 2.27
C LEU A 20 0.16 18.96 1.49
N VAL A 21 0.11 19.04 0.16
CA VAL A 21 1.25 18.71 -0.70
C VAL A 21 2.42 19.64 -0.44
N ALA A 22 2.19 20.95 -0.34
CA ALA A 22 3.24 21.91 -0.01
C ALA A 22 3.90 21.63 1.35
N ALA A 23 3.10 21.29 2.37
CA ALA A 23 3.62 20.94 3.70
C ALA A 23 4.49 19.67 3.67
N VAL A 24 4.06 18.64 2.95
CA VAL A 24 4.83 17.40 2.77
C VAL A 24 6.13 17.65 2.01
N LEU A 25 6.08 18.49 0.97
CA LEU A 25 7.24 18.82 0.13
C LEU A 25 8.19 19.86 0.75
N ALA A 26 7.83 20.44 1.90
CA ALA A 26 8.65 21.42 2.63
C ALA A 26 9.67 20.77 3.58
N VAL A 27 9.61 19.46 3.76
CA VAL A 27 10.53 18.69 4.62
C VAL A 27 11.20 17.57 3.81
N ASP A 28 12.44 17.23 4.15
CA ASP A 28 13.22 16.23 3.41
C ASP A 28 12.61 14.82 3.54
N LEU A 29 12.13 14.48 4.74
CA LEU A 29 11.56 13.17 5.05
C LEU A 29 10.27 13.35 5.86
N PRO A 30 9.10 13.44 5.21
CA PRO A 30 7.82 13.57 5.91
C PRO A 30 7.50 12.29 6.70
N PRO A 31 6.88 12.41 7.89
CA PRO A 31 6.52 11.25 8.68
C PRO A 31 5.40 10.46 8.02
N ILE A 32 5.49 9.14 8.11
CA ILE A 32 4.40 8.24 7.73
C ILE A 32 3.30 8.33 8.79
N VAL A 33 2.09 8.70 8.38
CA VAL A 33 0.94 8.75 9.28
C VAL A 33 0.56 7.34 9.74
N ARG A 34 0.11 7.22 10.98
CA ARG A 34 -0.22 5.94 11.62
C ARG A 34 -1.72 5.64 11.56
N ALA A 35 -2.08 4.37 11.66
CA ALA A 35 -3.46 3.93 11.81
C ALA A 35 -4.14 4.70 12.95
N GLY A 36 -5.35 5.20 12.69
CA GLY A 36 -6.03 6.20 13.50
C GLY A 36 -6.06 7.58 12.84
N HIS A 37 -5.08 7.91 11.98
CA HIS A 37 -5.16 9.12 11.15
C HIS A 37 -6.28 8.99 10.11
N PRO A 38 -7.23 9.93 10.02
CA PRO A 38 -8.46 9.77 9.22
C PRO A 38 -8.21 9.62 7.72
N VAL A 39 -7.10 10.19 7.20
CA VAL A 39 -6.74 10.05 5.77
C VAL A 39 -6.61 8.58 5.33
N LEU A 40 -6.18 7.69 6.23
CA LEU A 40 -5.98 6.26 5.93
C LEU A 40 -7.30 5.48 5.85
N ARG A 41 -8.42 6.14 6.19
CA ARG A 41 -9.77 5.57 6.20
C ARG A 41 -10.70 6.25 5.20
N ARG A 42 -10.18 7.18 4.40
CA ARG A 42 -10.93 7.89 3.36
C ARG A 42 -10.47 7.39 2.00
N ARG A 43 -11.41 7.28 1.06
CA ARG A 43 -11.08 7.02 -0.33
C ARG A 43 -10.32 8.23 -0.89
N ALA A 44 -9.15 7.99 -1.46
CA ALA A 44 -8.34 9.03 -2.06
C ALA A 44 -8.92 9.52 -3.39
N GLN A 45 -8.64 10.77 -3.74
CA GLN A 45 -9.11 11.41 -4.97
C GLN A 45 -8.20 11.12 -6.16
N ASN A 46 -8.76 11.10 -7.36
CA ASN A 46 -7.97 10.94 -8.58
C ASN A 46 -6.94 12.06 -8.73
N VAL A 47 -5.79 11.75 -9.33
CA VAL A 47 -4.68 12.71 -9.49
C VAL A 47 -4.92 13.68 -10.65
N ALA A 48 -5.64 13.25 -11.70
CA ALA A 48 -5.86 14.05 -12.90
C ALA A 48 -6.38 15.47 -12.60
N GLY A 49 -5.67 16.50 -13.09
CA GLY A 49 -6.06 17.91 -12.92
C GLY A 49 -5.94 18.45 -11.49
N ARG A 50 -5.23 17.75 -10.60
CA ARG A 50 -4.99 18.17 -9.20
C ARG A 50 -3.57 18.64 -8.94
N LEU A 51 -2.58 18.13 -9.66
CA LEU A 51 -1.16 18.51 -9.55
C LEU A 51 -0.62 18.87 -10.94
N ASP A 52 0.34 19.79 -10.98
CA ASP A 52 1.21 19.94 -12.15
C ASP A 52 2.33 18.88 -12.14
N ASP A 53 2.97 18.70 -13.29
CA ASP A 53 3.97 17.64 -13.51
C ASP A 53 5.18 17.81 -12.57
N ALA A 54 5.59 19.04 -12.30
CA ALA A 54 6.72 19.33 -11.42
C ALA A 54 6.43 18.94 -9.96
N THR A 55 5.22 19.24 -9.49
CA THR A 55 4.75 18.89 -8.15
C THR A 55 4.55 17.39 -8.02
N LEU A 56 3.98 16.73 -9.05
CA LEU A 56 3.84 15.28 -9.09
C LEU A 56 5.20 14.59 -9.02
N ALA A 57 6.18 15.03 -9.82
CA ALA A 57 7.53 14.47 -9.82
C ALA A 57 8.20 14.59 -8.45
N ARG A 58 8.10 15.76 -7.80
CA ARG A 58 8.62 15.96 -6.43
C ARG A 58 7.94 15.04 -5.42
N LEU A 59 6.61 14.92 -5.49
CA LEU A 59 5.85 14.05 -4.59
C LEU A 59 6.24 12.57 -4.76
N VAL A 60 6.45 12.13 -6.00
CA VAL A 60 6.94 10.77 -6.30
C VAL A 60 8.33 10.55 -5.68
N THR A 61 9.25 11.51 -5.82
CA THR A 61 10.58 11.43 -5.18
C THR A 61 10.45 11.33 -3.66
N THR A 62 9.60 12.15 -3.04
CA THR A 62 9.35 12.13 -1.59
C THR A 62 8.74 10.81 -1.13
N LEU A 63 7.79 10.25 -1.87
CA LEU A 63 7.22 8.93 -1.56
C LEU A 63 8.27 7.83 -1.60
N ARG A 64 9.11 7.81 -2.64
CA ARG A 64 10.19 6.83 -2.77
C ARG A 64 11.20 6.96 -1.63
N ALA A 65 11.60 8.18 -1.29
CA ALA A 65 12.52 8.43 -0.18
C ALA A 65 11.95 7.96 1.17
N ALA A 66 10.68 8.27 1.45
CA ALA A 66 9.99 7.82 2.66
C ALA A 66 9.85 6.29 2.72
N MET A 67 9.54 5.64 1.59
CA MET A 67 9.47 4.19 1.48
C MET A 67 10.81 3.52 1.82
N HIS A 68 11.91 4.03 1.25
CA HIS A 68 13.25 3.50 1.49
C HIS A 68 13.75 3.74 2.93
N ALA A 69 13.42 4.89 3.52
CA ALA A 69 13.79 5.20 4.90
C ALA A 69 13.07 4.30 5.92
N ALA A 70 11.87 3.80 5.57
CA ALA A 70 11.06 2.90 6.40
C ALA A 70 11.08 1.43 5.90
N PRO A 71 12.24 0.97 5.39
CA PRO A 71 12.44 -0.16 4.45
C PRO A 71 11.18 -0.90 3.94
N GLY A 72 10.27 -0.18 3.28
CA GLY A 72 9.07 -0.73 2.64
C GLY A 72 9.31 -1.14 1.19
N VAL A 73 8.35 -1.87 0.61
CA VAL A 73 8.31 -2.25 -0.82
C VAL A 73 7.20 -1.54 -1.61
N GLY A 74 6.43 -0.71 -0.92
CA GLY A 74 5.38 0.14 -1.45
C GLY A 74 5.08 1.28 -0.48
N LEU A 75 4.61 2.41 -1.00
CA LEU A 75 4.08 3.50 -0.20
C LEU A 75 3.05 4.31 -1.00
N ALA A 76 1.88 4.52 -0.41
CA ALA A 76 0.80 5.31 -0.97
C ALA A 76 0.77 6.74 -0.42
N ALA A 77 0.36 7.72 -1.24
CA ALA A 77 0.23 9.13 -0.86
C ALA A 77 -0.59 9.38 0.43
N PRO A 78 -1.68 8.63 0.71
CA PRO A 78 -2.40 8.75 1.99
C PRO A 78 -1.50 8.49 3.21
N GLN A 79 -0.47 7.66 3.08
CA GLN A 79 0.47 7.39 4.17
C GLN A 79 1.38 8.58 4.48
N LEU A 80 1.46 9.57 3.59
CA LEU A 80 2.08 10.88 3.87
C LEU A 80 1.06 11.98 4.17
N GLY A 81 -0.21 11.62 4.40
CA GLY A 81 -1.27 12.59 4.68
C GLY A 81 -1.94 13.18 3.43
N ILE A 82 -1.58 12.75 2.23
CA ILE A 82 -2.09 13.31 0.97
C ILE A 82 -3.20 12.41 0.42
N PRO A 83 -4.46 12.87 0.34
CA PRO A 83 -5.60 12.05 -0.10
C PRO A 83 -5.68 11.95 -1.63
N LEU A 84 -4.58 11.55 -2.28
CA LEU A 84 -4.49 11.31 -3.73
C LEU A 84 -4.24 9.84 -4.05
N ARG A 85 -4.80 9.39 -5.17
CA ARG A 85 -4.62 8.02 -5.70
C ARG A 85 -3.27 7.88 -6.40
N LEU A 86 -2.20 7.98 -5.62
CA LEU A 86 -0.82 7.85 -6.07
C LEU A 86 -0.09 6.89 -5.14
N ALA A 87 0.63 5.92 -5.70
CA ALA A 87 1.55 5.09 -4.93
C ALA A 87 2.84 4.83 -5.71
N VAL A 88 3.89 4.44 -4.99
CA VAL A 88 5.15 3.96 -5.54
C VAL A 88 5.43 2.54 -5.06
N LEU A 89 5.99 1.71 -5.94
CA LEU A 89 6.32 0.32 -5.67
C LEU A 89 7.78 0.06 -6.04
N GLU A 90 8.51 -0.69 -5.22
CA GLU A 90 9.86 -1.16 -5.56
C GLU A 90 10.25 -2.32 -4.64
N ASP A 91 10.70 -3.44 -5.20
CA ASP A 91 11.17 -4.59 -4.43
C ASP A 91 12.41 -5.16 -5.10
N SER A 92 13.54 -5.22 -4.39
CA SER A 92 14.75 -5.88 -4.90
C SER A 92 14.63 -7.41 -4.83
N GLY A 93 13.56 -7.94 -4.26
CA GLY A 93 13.34 -9.35 -4.00
C GLY A 93 13.96 -9.77 -2.67
N VAL A 94 14.14 -11.08 -2.50
CA VAL A 94 14.79 -11.65 -1.30
C VAL A 94 15.94 -12.57 -1.71
N ARG A 95 16.98 -12.62 -0.85
CA ARG A 95 18.15 -13.49 -1.06
C ARG A 95 17.87 -14.96 -0.72
N ASP A 96 16.93 -15.20 0.19
CA ASP A 96 16.52 -16.54 0.57
C ASP A 96 15.69 -17.16 -0.56
N VAL A 97 16.23 -18.20 -1.18
CA VAL A 97 15.62 -18.86 -2.34
C VAL A 97 14.31 -19.55 -1.97
N ASP A 98 14.22 -20.15 -0.78
CA ASP A 98 13.01 -20.86 -0.35
C ASP A 98 11.87 -19.86 -0.14
N ILE A 99 12.15 -18.70 0.47
CA ILE A 99 11.18 -17.60 0.59
C ILE A 99 10.82 -17.03 -0.79
N ALA A 100 11.81 -16.80 -1.66
CA ALA A 100 11.58 -16.27 -3.01
C ALA A 100 10.63 -17.18 -3.81
N THR A 101 10.89 -18.49 -3.79
CA THR A 101 10.08 -19.49 -4.48
C THR A 101 8.70 -19.64 -3.84
N ALA A 102 8.62 -19.84 -2.52
CA ALA A 102 7.34 -20.07 -1.85
C ALA A 102 6.37 -18.89 -2.01
N ARG A 103 6.89 -17.66 -2.05
CA ARG A 103 6.07 -16.44 -2.14
C ARG A 103 5.99 -15.87 -3.55
N SER A 104 6.55 -16.55 -4.55
CA SER A 104 6.71 -16.04 -5.91
C SER A 104 7.22 -14.58 -5.91
N ARG A 105 8.25 -14.32 -5.09
CA ARG A 105 8.76 -12.97 -4.83
C ARG A 105 9.92 -12.64 -5.76
N THR A 106 9.57 -12.14 -6.93
CA THR A 106 10.53 -11.64 -7.93
C THR A 106 10.81 -10.16 -7.73
N PRO A 107 11.98 -9.66 -8.19
CA PRO A 107 12.24 -8.23 -8.20
C PRO A 107 11.15 -7.44 -8.94
N LEU A 108 10.75 -6.32 -8.36
CA LEU A 108 9.82 -5.35 -8.92
C LEU A 108 10.58 -4.03 -9.12
N PRO A 109 10.85 -3.60 -10.36
CA PRO A 109 11.50 -2.32 -10.59
C PRO A 109 10.66 -1.16 -10.05
N PHE A 110 11.32 -0.05 -9.75
CA PHE A 110 10.64 1.17 -9.31
C PHE A 110 9.52 1.55 -10.27
N THR A 111 8.29 1.55 -9.77
CA THR A 111 7.09 1.79 -10.54
C THR A 111 6.25 2.84 -9.82
N VAL A 112 5.81 3.86 -10.56
CA VAL A 112 4.85 4.85 -10.07
C VAL A 112 3.48 4.46 -10.63
N VAL A 113 2.48 4.38 -9.75
CA VAL A 113 1.12 3.98 -10.13
C VAL A 113 0.14 5.10 -9.76
N VAL A 114 -0.43 5.72 -10.79
CA VAL A 114 -1.45 6.76 -10.65
C VAL A 114 -2.82 6.18 -10.94
N ASP A 115 -3.80 6.53 -10.12
CA ASP A 115 -5.20 6.11 -10.23
C ASP A 115 -5.38 4.59 -10.45
N PRO A 116 -4.67 3.71 -9.71
CA PRO A 116 -4.65 2.29 -10.01
C PRO A 116 -5.99 1.59 -9.71
N SER A 117 -6.21 0.51 -10.43
CA SER A 117 -7.22 -0.52 -10.19
C SER A 117 -6.68 -1.90 -10.58
N TYR A 118 -7.33 -2.96 -10.11
CA TYR A 118 -6.99 -4.31 -10.53
C TYR A 118 -8.23 -5.21 -10.60
N GLU A 119 -8.12 -6.26 -11.40
CA GLU A 119 -9.08 -7.36 -11.47
C GLU A 119 -8.31 -8.69 -11.34
N PRO A 120 -8.81 -9.66 -10.56
CA PRO A 120 -8.19 -10.99 -10.53
C PRO A 120 -8.24 -11.67 -11.90
N THR A 121 -7.18 -12.38 -12.26
CA THR A 121 -7.18 -13.22 -13.48
C THR A 121 -7.84 -14.57 -13.26
N ASP A 122 -7.86 -15.04 -12.01
CA ASP A 122 -8.51 -16.26 -11.54
C ASP A 122 -8.88 -16.15 -10.05
N ASP A 123 -9.56 -17.17 -9.51
CA ASP A 123 -9.98 -17.21 -8.11
C ASP A 123 -8.89 -17.70 -7.15
N ARG A 124 -7.65 -17.91 -7.61
CA ARG A 124 -6.59 -18.46 -6.75
C ARG A 124 -6.09 -17.41 -5.77
N LEU A 125 -6.23 -17.71 -4.49
CA LEU A 125 -5.72 -16.91 -3.39
C LEU A 125 -4.42 -17.49 -2.82
N GLU A 126 -3.54 -16.62 -2.34
CA GLU A 126 -2.37 -16.97 -1.54
C GLU A 126 -2.34 -16.18 -0.23
N ALA A 127 -1.88 -16.83 0.83
CA ALA A 127 -1.93 -16.32 2.19
C ALA A 127 -0.52 -16.20 2.75
N PHE A 128 -0.10 -14.97 3.06
CA PHE A 128 1.20 -14.67 3.65
C PHE A 128 1.08 -13.53 4.66
N TYR A 129 2.07 -13.42 5.55
CA TYR A 129 2.17 -12.27 6.44
C TYR A 129 2.39 -10.97 5.66
N GLU A 130 1.58 -9.97 5.97
CA GLU A 130 1.76 -8.57 5.58
C GLU A 130 1.99 -7.72 6.82
N GLY A 131 2.86 -6.72 6.69
CA GLY A 131 2.95 -5.58 7.61
C GLY A 131 2.65 -4.30 6.85
N CYS A 132 2.51 -3.19 7.56
CA CYS A 132 2.28 -1.88 6.95
C CYS A 132 3.04 -0.81 7.72
N LEU A 133 3.65 0.14 7.00
CA LEU A 133 4.39 1.23 7.62
C LEU A 133 3.48 2.16 8.45
N SER A 134 2.17 2.17 8.17
CA SER A 134 1.18 2.89 8.98
C SER A 134 0.69 2.08 10.20
N VAL A 135 1.07 0.82 10.35
CA VAL A 135 0.75 -0.05 11.50
C VAL A 135 2.06 -0.68 12.03
N PRO A 136 2.97 0.11 12.61
CA PRO A 136 4.24 -0.40 13.10
C PRO A 136 4.01 -1.40 14.25
N GLY A 137 4.92 -2.36 14.39
CA GLY A 137 4.89 -3.31 15.50
C GLY A 137 4.09 -4.59 15.24
N TYR A 138 3.36 -4.68 14.13
CA TYR A 138 2.44 -5.78 13.85
C TYR A 138 2.46 -6.25 12.40
N GLN A 139 2.22 -7.54 12.23
CA GLN A 139 1.91 -8.18 10.97
C GLN A 139 0.76 -9.18 11.16
N ALA A 140 0.06 -9.51 10.08
CA ALA A 140 -0.92 -10.60 10.09
C ALA A 140 -0.98 -11.25 8.71
N VAL A 141 -1.48 -12.47 8.65
CA VAL A 141 -1.74 -13.18 7.41
C VAL A 141 -2.91 -12.52 6.69
N VAL A 142 -2.69 -12.22 5.41
CA VAL A 142 -3.69 -11.67 4.49
C VAL A 142 -3.77 -12.53 3.24
N GLU A 143 -4.99 -12.85 2.82
CA GLU A 143 -5.26 -13.50 1.55
C GLU A 143 -5.31 -12.47 0.42
N ARG A 144 -4.62 -12.77 -0.68
CA ARG A 144 -4.55 -11.94 -1.87
C ARG A 144 -4.73 -12.80 -3.10
N HIS A 145 -5.29 -12.24 -4.17
CA HIS A 145 -5.26 -12.90 -5.47
C HIS A 145 -3.81 -13.11 -5.90
N ARG A 146 -3.48 -14.33 -6.29
CA ARG A 146 -2.13 -14.67 -6.75
C ARG A 146 -1.77 -13.88 -8.01
N SER A 147 -2.73 -13.72 -8.92
CA SER A 147 -2.53 -13.06 -10.21
C SER A 147 -3.66 -12.07 -10.48
N ILE A 148 -3.29 -10.89 -10.98
CA ILE A 148 -4.19 -9.78 -11.24
C ILE A 148 -3.84 -9.13 -12.59
N THR A 149 -4.85 -8.64 -13.29
CA THR A 149 -4.69 -7.59 -14.29
C THR A 149 -4.66 -6.25 -13.56
N ALA A 150 -3.49 -5.63 -13.45
CA ALA A 150 -3.31 -4.28 -12.96
C ALA A 150 -3.54 -3.26 -14.08
N THR A 151 -4.28 -2.18 -13.77
CA THR A 151 -4.47 -1.02 -14.65
C THR A 151 -4.12 0.25 -13.89
N TYR A 152 -3.29 1.11 -14.45
CA TYR A 152 -2.88 2.37 -13.84
C TYR A 152 -2.35 3.36 -14.89
N THR A 153 -2.21 4.62 -14.53
CA THR A 153 -1.56 5.64 -15.35
C THR A 153 -0.10 5.81 -14.89
N ALA A 154 0.83 5.81 -15.84
CA ALA A 154 2.24 6.14 -15.60
C ALA A 154 2.42 7.67 -15.50
N PRO A 155 3.55 8.18 -14.95
CA PRO A 155 3.76 9.61 -14.77
C PRO A 155 3.72 10.45 -16.06
N ASP A 156 3.98 9.85 -17.21
CA ASP A 156 3.90 10.48 -18.53
C ASP A 156 2.46 10.54 -19.09
N GLY A 157 1.47 10.06 -18.34
CA GLY A 157 0.07 9.98 -18.74
C GLY A 157 -0.30 8.71 -19.49
N THR A 158 0.65 7.81 -19.77
CA THR A 158 0.39 6.56 -20.48
C THR A 158 -0.44 5.61 -19.61
N MET A 159 -1.55 5.09 -20.14
CA MET A 159 -2.31 4.03 -19.48
C MET A 159 -1.58 2.69 -19.65
N VAL A 160 -1.29 2.03 -18.53
CA VAL A 160 -0.66 0.71 -18.47
C VAL A 160 -1.71 -0.30 -18.03
N ARG A 161 -1.81 -1.41 -18.77
CA ARG A 161 -2.56 -2.60 -18.40
C ARG A 161 -1.65 -3.81 -18.49
N THR A 162 -1.38 -4.47 -17.37
CA THR A 162 -0.40 -5.57 -17.30
C THR A 162 -0.84 -6.65 -16.30
N VAL A 163 -0.37 -7.87 -16.49
CA VAL A 163 -0.57 -8.95 -15.52
C VAL A 163 0.57 -8.93 -14.51
N LEU A 164 0.22 -8.91 -13.23
CA LEU A 164 1.15 -9.09 -12.12
C LEU A 164 0.82 -10.40 -11.41
N GLU A 165 1.85 -11.15 -11.00
CA GLU A 165 1.69 -12.38 -10.23
C GLU A 165 2.50 -12.34 -8.93
N GLY A 166 2.15 -13.20 -7.98
CA GLY A 166 2.93 -13.46 -6.78
C GLY A 166 3.08 -12.24 -5.88
N TRP A 167 4.30 -12.01 -5.39
CA TRP A 167 4.57 -10.89 -4.47
C TRP A 167 4.36 -9.51 -5.11
N PRO A 168 4.78 -9.24 -6.36
CA PRO A 168 4.41 -8.01 -7.06
C PRO A 168 2.89 -7.74 -7.08
N ALA A 169 2.07 -8.75 -7.35
CA ALA A 169 0.61 -8.62 -7.32
C ALA A 169 0.10 -8.26 -5.91
N ARG A 170 0.68 -8.87 -4.87
CA ARG A 170 0.35 -8.58 -3.47
C ARG A 170 0.69 -7.13 -3.10
N ILE A 171 1.88 -6.64 -3.47
CA ILE A 171 2.28 -5.25 -3.21
C ILE A 171 1.29 -4.30 -3.89
N PHE A 172 0.97 -4.53 -5.17
CA PHE A 172 0.03 -3.68 -5.91
C PHE A 172 -1.37 -3.65 -5.26
N GLN A 173 -1.88 -4.81 -4.82
CA GLN A 173 -3.17 -4.91 -4.10
C GLN A 173 -3.15 -4.15 -2.77
N HIS A 174 -2.05 -4.25 -2.00
CA HIS A 174 -1.87 -3.55 -0.73
C HIS A 174 -1.88 -2.03 -0.90
N GLU A 175 -1.07 -1.52 -1.84
CA GLU A 175 -1.01 -0.08 -2.08
C GLU A 175 -2.31 0.44 -2.69
N THR A 176 -3.00 -0.33 -3.54
CA THR A 176 -4.32 0.05 -4.06
C THR A 176 -5.36 0.11 -2.93
N ASP A 177 -5.33 -0.82 -1.97
CA ASP A 177 -6.21 -0.78 -0.80
C ASP A 177 -6.02 0.51 0.03
N HIS A 178 -4.78 1.00 0.20
CA HIS A 178 -4.51 2.27 0.86
C HIS A 178 -5.22 3.45 0.18
N LEU A 179 -5.31 3.44 -1.15
CA LEU A 179 -5.98 4.49 -1.93
C LEU A 179 -7.51 4.42 -1.82
N ASP A 180 -8.05 3.30 -1.35
CA ASP A 180 -9.46 3.12 -1.04
C ASP A 180 -9.77 3.26 0.46
N GLY A 181 -8.79 3.70 1.27
CA GLY A 181 -8.97 3.86 2.71
C GLY A 181 -9.03 2.55 3.49
N ARG A 182 -8.44 1.48 2.94
CA ARG A 182 -8.36 0.16 3.56
C ARG A 182 -6.95 -0.10 4.05
N LEU A 183 -6.84 -0.73 5.22
CA LEU A 183 -5.60 -1.26 5.78
C LEU A 183 -5.61 -2.78 5.65
N TYR A 184 -4.42 -3.39 5.64
CA TYR A 184 -4.32 -4.85 5.58
C TYR A 184 -5.11 -5.56 6.71
N LEU A 185 -5.27 -4.91 7.86
CA LEU A 185 -6.07 -5.40 9.00
C LEU A 185 -7.56 -5.60 8.66
N ASP A 186 -8.09 -4.90 7.67
CA ASP A 186 -9.48 -5.06 7.24
C ASP A 186 -9.70 -6.39 6.47
N ARG A 187 -8.62 -7.03 6.03
CA ARG A 187 -8.62 -8.33 5.34
C ARG A 187 -7.86 -9.43 6.11
N ALA A 188 -7.28 -9.09 7.25
CA ALA A 188 -6.38 -9.97 7.98
C ALA A 188 -7.13 -11.10 8.67
N ILE A 189 -6.52 -12.29 8.67
CA ILE A 189 -6.95 -13.38 9.54
C ILE A 189 -6.47 -13.02 10.95
N LEU A 190 -7.33 -12.42 11.77
CA LEU A 190 -6.91 -11.78 13.03
C LEU A 190 -6.24 -12.73 14.05
N ARG A 191 -6.53 -14.04 14.02
CA ARG A 191 -5.81 -15.02 14.85
C ARG A 191 -4.32 -15.13 14.53
N SER A 192 -3.90 -14.70 13.35
CA SER A 192 -2.50 -14.66 12.95
C SER A 192 -1.78 -13.37 13.36
N LEU A 193 -2.48 -12.40 13.96
CA LEU A 193 -1.87 -11.12 14.35
C LEU A 193 -0.65 -11.38 15.25
N THR A 194 0.50 -10.90 14.81
CA THR A 194 1.81 -11.16 15.39
C THR A 194 2.48 -9.84 15.64
N ALA A 195 2.90 -9.60 16.88
CA ALA A 195 3.73 -8.47 17.24
C ALA A 195 5.19 -8.72 16.82
N ASP A 196 5.98 -7.65 16.62
CA ASP A 196 7.38 -7.75 16.16
C ASP A 196 8.25 -8.69 17.01
N GLY A 197 8.01 -8.76 18.33
CA GLY A 197 8.75 -9.66 19.23
C GLY A 197 8.55 -11.17 18.94
N GLU A 198 7.51 -11.53 18.19
CA GLU A 198 7.22 -12.91 17.79
C GLU A 198 7.40 -13.14 16.28
N ARG A 199 7.85 -12.13 15.52
CA ARG A 199 7.98 -12.21 14.05
C ARG A 199 8.90 -13.35 13.61
N ASP A 200 10.03 -13.54 14.28
CA ASP A 200 11.01 -14.58 13.94
C ASP A 200 10.44 -15.99 14.12
N ARG A 201 9.52 -16.19 15.07
CA ARG A 201 8.83 -17.47 15.26
C ARG A 201 8.06 -17.91 14.03
N TRP A 202 7.57 -16.96 13.23
CA TRP A 202 6.70 -17.19 12.08
C TRP A 202 7.36 -16.82 10.74
N ASN A 203 8.68 -16.64 10.71
CA ASN A 203 9.42 -16.23 9.52
C ASN A 203 9.74 -17.39 8.55
N GLN A 204 8.85 -18.38 8.44
CA GLN A 204 9.02 -19.47 7.48
C GLN A 204 8.60 -19.05 6.06
N PRO A 205 9.05 -19.77 5.00
CA PRO A 205 8.60 -19.51 3.63
C PRO A 205 7.07 -19.54 3.46
N SER A 206 6.41 -20.55 4.06
CA SER A 206 4.95 -20.67 4.13
C SER A 206 4.40 -20.27 5.49
N ILE A 207 3.08 -20.15 5.60
CA ILE A 207 2.38 -19.84 6.86
C ILE A 207 1.92 -21.08 7.63
N ASP A 208 2.34 -22.29 7.24
CA ASP A 208 1.76 -23.53 7.79
C ASP A 208 2.09 -23.74 9.28
N ALA A 209 3.28 -23.34 9.70
CA ALA A 209 3.65 -23.39 11.12
C ALA A 209 2.79 -22.40 11.94
N ALA A 210 2.55 -21.19 11.41
CA ALA A 210 1.67 -20.22 12.04
C ALA A 210 0.22 -20.71 12.11
N ARG A 211 -0.32 -21.27 11.02
CA ARG A 211 -1.67 -21.88 11.00
C ARG A 211 -1.83 -22.94 12.09
N ARG A 212 -0.88 -23.88 12.19
CA ARG A 212 -0.90 -24.93 13.23
C ARG A 212 -0.74 -24.36 14.63
N GLY A 213 0.18 -23.42 14.82
CA GLY A 213 0.53 -22.88 16.13
C GLY A 213 -0.50 -21.89 16.70
N LEU A 214 -1.14 -21.10 15.85
CA LEU A 214 -2.10 -20.06 16.23
C LEU A 214 -3.56 -20.47 15.97
N GLY A 215 -3.80 -21.55 15.22
CA GLY A 215 -5.12 -22.15 15.02
C GLY A 215 -6.04 -21.32 14.12
N PHE A 216 -5.64 -21.15 12.86
CA PHE A 216 -6.42 -20.50 11.80
C PHE A 216 -6.23 -21.17 10.44
#